data_AF-A0A163D7T4-F1
#
_entry.id   AF-A0A163D7T4-F1
#
_cell.length_a   1.000
_cell.length_b   1.000
_cell.length_c   1.000
_cell.angle_alpha   90.00
_cell.angle_beta   90.00
_cell.angle_gamma   90.00
#
_symmetry.space_group_name_H-M   'P 1'
#
loop_
_entity.id
_entity.type
_entity.pdbx_description
1 polymer ?
#
loop_
_entity_poly.entity_id
_entity_poly.type
_entity_poly.pdbx_seq_one_letter_code
_entity_poly.pdbx_strand_id
1 'polypeptide(L)' 'STRVRTWTDRSGAFKVDAELLSYYDGKLRLHKTNGVKIDVPLEKMSMEDIRYVEAHTKHDILKNK' A
#
# COMPACT_ATOMS: atom_id res chain seq x y z
N SER A 1 10.01 8.70 8.51
CA SER A 1 9.89 7.44 9.27
C SER A 1 8.82 6.61 8.60
N THR A 2 9.21 5.54 7.92
CA THR A 2 8.32 4.60 7.24
C THR A 2 7.90 3.54 8.27
N ARG A 3 6.63 3.58 8.67
CA ARG A 3 6.11 2.76 9.79
C ARG A 3 5.50 1.47 9.25
N VAL A 4 5.95 0.32 9.75
CA VAL A 4 5.31 -0.98 9.47
C VAL A 4 3.86 -0.91 9.93
N ARG A 5 2.95 -1.41 9.09
CA ARG A 5 1.53 -1.58 9.40
C ARG A 5 0.94 -2.77 8.67
N THR A 6 -0.26 -3.17 9.06
CA THR A 6 -1.03 -4.18 8.35
C THR A 6 -1.68 -3.57 7.12
N TRP A 7 -1.37 -4.13 5.95
CA TRP A 7 -1.98 -3.84 4.67
C TRP A 7 -3.03 -4.90 4.37
N THR A 8 -4.17 -4.48 3.83
CA THR A 8 -5.35 -5.31 3.60
C THR A 8 -5.81 -5.18 2.16
N ASP A 9 -6.10 -6.30 1.51
CA ASP A 9 -6.67 -6.26 0.17
C ASP A 9 -8.14 -5.76 0.19
N ARG A 10 -8.70 -5.43 -0.97
CA ARG A 10 -10.07 -4.90 -1.09
C ARG A 10 -11.13 -5.87 -0.55
N SER A 11 -10.90 -7.19 -0.62
CA SER A 11 -11.83 -8.18 -0.07
C SER A 11 -11.70 -8.39 1.44
N GLY A 12 -10.60 -7.96 2.05
CA GLY A 12 -10.28 -8.22 3.46
C GLY A 12 -9.75 -9.63 3.75
N ALA A 13 -9.67 -10.50 2.74
CA ALA A 13 -9.22 -11.88 2.87
C ALA A 13 -7.70 -11.99 3.10
N PHE A 14 -6.92 -11.05 2.56
CA PHE A 14 -5.47 -11.05 2.63
C PHE A 14 -4.99 -9.85 3.45
N LYS A 15 -4.13 -10.14 4.43
CA LYS A 15 -3.50 -9.15 5.30
C LYS A 15 -2.00 -9.40 5.38
N VAL A 16 -1.20 -8.34 5.39
CA VAL A 16 0.25 -8.45 5.49
C VAL A 16 0.85 -7.30 6.28
N ASP A 17 1.72 -7.61 7.24
CA ASP A 17 2.51 -6.60 7.94
C ASP A 17 3.72 -6.21 7.09
N ALA A 18 3.75 -4.95 6.67
CA ALA A 18 4.77 -4.45 5.78
C ALA A 18 4.98 -2.94 5.91
N GLU A 19 6.16 -2.51 5.47
CA GLU A 19 6.52 -1.12 5.27
C GLU A 19 6.22 -0.70 3.82
N LEU A 20 5.67 0.50 3.62
CA LEU A 20 5.57 1.10 2.29
C LEU A 20 6.93 1.66 1.87
N LEU A 21 7.50 1.12 0.80
CA LEU A 21 8.75 1.64 0.22
C LEU A 21 8.48 2.72 -0.82
N SER A 22 7.54 2.47 -1.74
CA SER A 22 7.25 3.39 -2.85
C SER A 22 5.88 3.13 -3.47
N TYR A 23 5.35 4.15 -4.15
CA TYR A 23 4.24 4.02 -5.09
C TYR A 23 4.74 4.40 -6.49
N TYR A 24 4.53 3.54 -7.48
CA TYR A 24 4.88 3.78 -8.88
C TYR A 24 4.01 2.91 -9.79
N ASP A 25 3.73 3.35 -11.01
CA ASP A 25 3.01 2.54 -12.01
C ASP A 25 1.70 1.92 -11.47
N GLY A 26 0.95 2.66 -10.67
CA GLY A 26 -0.29 2.17 -10.05
C GLY A 26 -0.09 1.04 -9.02
N LYS A 27 1.13 0.79 -8.55
CA LYS A 27 1.51 -0.30 -7.63
C LYS A 27 2.20 0.22 -6.38
N LEU A 28 1.92 -0.44 -5.27
CA LEU A 28 2.61 -0.27 -4.00
C LEU A 28 3.73 -1.29 -3.90
N ARG A 29 4.94 -0.83 -3.61
CA ARG A 29 6.03 -1.71 -3.21
C ARG A 29 6.07 -1.80 -1.70
N LEU A 30 5.80 -3.00 -1.19
CA LEU A 30 5.76 -3.31 0.23
C LEU A 30 6.96 -4.18 0.61
N HIS A 31 7.59 -3.86 1.73
CA HIS A 31 8.62 -4.69 2.35
C HIS A 31 8.03 -5.37 3.58
N LYS A 32 7.79 -6.67 3.45
CA LYS A 32 7.23 -7.50 4.51
C LYS A 32 8.23 -7.63 5.65
N THR A 33 7.72 -7.83 6.87
CA THR A 33 8.56 -8.07 8.06
C THR A 33 9.47 -9.30 7.93
N ASN A 34 9.13 -10.25 7.06
CA ASN A 34 9.95 -11.42 6.75
C ASN A 34 11.06 -11.16 5.71
N GLY A 35 11.29 -9.91 5.30
CA GLY A 35 12.33 -9.51 4.34
C GLY A 35 11.92 -9.58 2.87
N VAL A 36 10.76 -10.16 2.55
CA VAL A 36 10.28 -10.26 1.16
C VAL A 36 9.72 -8.92 0.69
N LYS A 37 10.07 -8.52 -0.53
CA LYS A 37 9.49 -7.35 -1.21
C LYS A 37 8.45 -7.81 -2.22
N ILE A 38 7.29 -7.16 -2.22
CA ILE A 38 6.20 -7.46 -3.15
C ILE A 38 5.67 -6.17 -3.79
N ASP A 39 5.20 -6.29 -5.02
CA ASP A 39 4.48 -5.22 -5.71
C ASP A 39 2.99 -5.59 -5.75
N VAL A 40 2.14 -4.72 -5.22
CA VAL A 40 0.70 -4.95 -5.15
C VAL A 40 -0.02 -3.83 -5.92
N PRO A 41 -0.91 -4.14 -6.89
CA PRO A 41 -1.69 -3.12 -7.57
C PRO A 41 -2.54 -2.34 -6.56
N LEU A 42 -2.53 -1.02 -6.67
CA LEU A 42 -3.29 -0.11 -5.79
C LEU A 42 -4.78 -0.46 -5.79
N GLU A 43 -5.33 -0.83 -6.94
CA GLU A 43 -6.72 -1.25 -7.06
C GLU A 43 -7.07 -2.50 -6.24
N LYS A 44 -6.10 -3.36 -5.91
CA LYS A 44 -6.34 -4.54 -5.09
C LYS A 44 -6.34 -4.22 -3.60
N MET A 45 -6.03 -2.99 -3.21
CA MET A 45 -5.96 -2.59 -1.80
C MET A 45 -7.30 -2.11 -1.26
N SER A 46 -7.43 -2.20 0.06
CA SER A 46 -8.55 -1.61 0.79
C SER A 46 -8.56 -0.08 0.64
N MET A 47 -9.74 0.53 0.75
CA MET A 47 -9.87 1.99 0.66
C MET A 47 -9.12 2.71 1.79
N GLU A 48 -9.01 2.10 2.96
CA GLU A 48 -8.23 2.65 4.08
C GLU A 48 -6.74 2.71 3.72
N ASP A 49 -6.20 1.65 3.13
CA ASP A 49 -4.80 1.59 2.73
C ASP A 49 -4.48 2.55 1.58
N ILE A 50 -5.41 2.71 0.64
CA ILE A 50 -5.25 3.69 -0.44
C ILE A 50 -5.18 5.11 0.14
N ARG A 51 -6.05 5.46 1.09
CA ARG A 51 -6.01 6.77 1.78
C ARG A 51 -4.73 6.95 2.58
N TYR A 52 -4.24 5.89 3.21
CA TYR A 52 -2.95 5.93 3.90
C TYR A 52 -1.82 6.29 2.93
N VAL A 53 -1.77 5.65 1.75
CA VAL A 53 -0.76 5.95 0.73
C VAL A 53 -0.90 7.39 0.24
N GLU A 54 -2.11 7.88 -0.03
CA GLU A 54 -2.33 9.27 -0.45
C GLU A 54 -1.91 10.30 0.61
N ALA A 55 -2.12 10.01 1.90
CA ALA A 55 -1.69 10.89 2.98
C ALA A 55 -0.16 10.88 3.22
N HIS A 56 0.51 9.77 2.90
CA HIS A 56 1.94 9.57 3.18
C HIS A 56 2.84 9.70 1.96
N THR A 57 2.25 9.68 0.76
CA THR A 57 2.93 9.96 -0.50
C THR A 57 2.43 11.30 -1.00
N LYS A 58 3.30 12.13 -1.59
CA LYS A 58 2.88 13.43 -2.16
C LYS A 58 2.12 13.26 -3.49
N HIS A 59 1.38 12.16 -3.65
CA HIS A 59 0.62 11.84 -4.86
C HIS A 59 -0.86 12.07 -4.60
N ASP A 60 -1.51 12.82 -5.49
CA ASP A 60 -2.97 12.93 -5.55
C ASP A 60 -3.55 11.65 -6.20
N ILE A 61 -3.72 10.60 -5.40
CA ILE A 61 -4.10 9.26 -5.88
C ILE A 61 -5.60 9.17 -6.15
N LEU A 62 -6.44 9.73 -5.28
CA LEU A 62 -7.90 9.62 -5.39
C LEU A 62 -8.52 10.71 -6.27
N LYS A 63 -7.79 11.79 -6.59
CA LYS A 63 -8.32 12.89 -7.43
C LYS A 63 -8.34 12.58 -8.93
N ASN A 64 -7.58 11.59 -9.39
CA ASN A 64 -7.44 11.22 -10.80
C ASN A 64 -8.29 10.00 -11.19
N LYS A 65 -9.29 9.65 -10.37
CA LYS A 65 -10.16 8.50 -10.56
C LYS A 65 -11.62 8.95 -10.61
#